data_AF-A0A1F6QP39-F1
#
_entry.id   AF-A0A1F6QP39-F1
#
_cell.length_a   1.000
_cell.length_b   1.000
_cell.length_c   1.000
_cell.angle_alpha   90.00
_cell.angle_beta   90.00
_cell.angle_gamma   90.00
#
_symmetry.space_group_name_H-M   'P 1'
#
loop_
_entity.id
_entity.type
_entity.pdbx_description
1 polymer ?
#
loop_
_entity_poly.entity_id
_entity_poly.type
_entity_poly.pdbx_seq_one_letter_code
_entity_poly.pdbx_strand_id
1 'polypeptide(L)'
;MTTDINNIEYMFQQAVSLHQTQKYDQAKKIYQEILKIYPKQSDVIHLLGLIEKQSGNMPRAIQLINDAIKINPRNPVYFYNLGNTYKENNDKQQAIDAYKKVIELEPKYFEAYSNMGLIFQNMGDLDNAVNHYLKALEINPNAIKVLNNLGCVYIKQCRYEEAKAKIEKLLELDPRDDSAKHMFAALNGDTPQKATAKYVADLFDEYASYFEKDLLNKLEYKTPALIREYLPKNKKYKIMDLGCGTGLVGETLADITGIIDGIDLSPKMIEEAKKKKIYNKLWVGDIVEILNDSKNNYNLIIAADVFVYIGNLKHMFRVVHEKLDKDGLFVFSIENLISSNKYELRLSGRYAHSIDYIQSLATDFGFDIENQNLVDLRKEKNKKIEGVLFVLKKQESRGKNEE
;
A
#
# COMPACT_ATOMS: atom_id res chain seq x y z
N MET A 1 -23.99 -51.19 3.66
CA MET A 1 -24.75 -49.92 3.75
C MET A 1 -24.34 -49.09 4.96
N THR A 2 -24.61 -49.47 6.22
CA THR A 2 -24.18 -48.68 7.40
C THR A 2 -22.66 -48.62 7.58
N THR A 3 -21.94 -49.71 7.29
CA THR A 3 -20.46 -49.75 7.33
C THR A 3 -19.80 -48.88 6.25
N ASP A 4 -20.40 -48.79 5.06
CA ASP A 4 -19.87 -48.00 3.95
C ASP A 4 -20.05 -46.49 4.17
N ILE A 5 -21.17 -46.10 4.77
CA ILE A 5 -21.46 -44.68 5.10
C ILE A 5 -20.48 -44.19 6.17
N ASN A 6 -20.26 -44.96 7.24
CA ASN A 6 -19.30 -44.60 8.29
C ASN A 6 -17.86 -44.52 7.76
N ASN A 7 -17.50 -45.38 6.80
CA ASN A 7 -16.20 -45.34 6.16
C ASN A 7 -16.01 -44.07 5.30
N ILE A 8 -17.05 -43.65 4.58
CA ILE A 8 -17.00 -42.46 3.71
C ILE A 8 -16.99 -41.17 4.51
N GLU A 9 -17.74 -41.11 5.62
CA GLU A 9 -17.67 -40.00 6.57
C GLU A 9 -16.26 -39.86 7.16
N TYR A 10 -15.63 -40.99 7.55
CA TYR A 10 -14.26 -40.99 8.01
C TYR A 10 -13.27 -40.50 6.93
N MET A 11 -13.39 -41.02 5.69
CA MET A 11 -12.58 -40.56 4.55
C MET A 11 -12.76 -39.06 4.30
N PHE A 12 -13.99 -38.55 4.37
CA PHE A 12 -14.29 -37.14 4.17
C PHE A 12 -13.61 -36.27 5.24
N GLN A 13 -13.75 -36.63 6.51
CA GLN A 13 -13.11 -35.91 7.62
C GLN A 13 -11.58 -35.93 7.50
N GLN A 14 -11.00 -37.07 7.10
CA GLN A 14 -9.57 -37.19 6.85
C GLN A 14 -9.12 -36.27 5.71
N ALA A 15 -9.84 -36.24 4.60
CA ALA A 15 -9.54 -35.38 3.46
C ALA A 15 -9.62 -33.89 3.82
N VAL A 16 -10.63 -33.49 4.60
CA VAL A 16 -10.76 -32.11 5.10
C VAL A 16 -9.59 -31.73 6.01
N SER A 17 -9.17 -32.62 6.92
CA SER A 17 -8.00 -32.38 7.78
C SER A 17 -6.70 -32.21 6.98
N LEU A 18 -6.49 -33.04 5.96
CA LEU A 18 -5.35 -32.93 5.06
C LEU A 18 -5.39 -31.62 4.25
N HIS A 19 -6.59 -31.21 3.80
CA HIS A 19 -6.80 -29.94 3.11
C HIS A 19 -6.43 -28.75 4.01
N GLN A 20 -6.92 -28.73 5.25
CA GLN A 20 -6.62 -27.67 6.23
C GLN A 20 -5.13 -27.60 6.57
N THR A 21 -4.43 -28.73 6.55
CA THR A 21 -2.97 -28.82 6.77
C THR A 21 -2.15 -28.66 5.49
N GLN A 22 -2.76 -28.17 4.41
CA GLN A 22 -2.14 -27.89 3.10
C GLN A 22 -1.49 -29.11 2.42
N LYS A 23 -1.86 -30.33 2.84
CA LYS A 23 -1.44 -31.58 2.19
C LYS A 23 -2.35 -31.89 1.00
N TYR A 24 -2.34 -30.98 0.02
CA TYR A 24 -3.30 -30.95 -1.09
C TYR A 24 -3.34 -32.23 -1.91
N ASP A 25 -2.19 -32.81 -2.26
CA ASP A 25 -2.16 -34.04 -3.08
C ASP A 25 -2.80 -35.24 -2.37
N GLN A 26 -2.62 -35.33 -1.04
CA GLN A 26 -3.21 -36.40 -0.25
C GLN A 26 -4.72 -36.21 -0.10
N ALA A 27 -5.17 -34.98 0.17
CA ALA A 27 -6.59 -34.64 0.23
C ALA A 27 -7.30 -34.91 -1.11
N LYS A 28 -6.70 -34.50 -2.24
CA LYS A 28 -7.25 -34.75 -3.59
C LYS A 28 -7.47 -36.23 -3.86
N LYS A 29 -6.51 -37.10 -3.50
CA LYS A 29 -6.63 -38.56 -3.70
C LYS A 29 -7.85 -39.12 -2.97
N ILE A 30 -8.03 -38.76 -1.70
CA ILE A 30 -9.17 -39.26 -0.90
C ILE A 30 -10.49 -38.71 -1.44
N TYR A 31 -10.56 -37.42 -1.78
CA TYR A 31 -11.75 -36.85 -2.42
C TYR A 31 -12.10 -37.56 -3.74
N GLN A 32 -11.12 -37.89 -4.57
CA GLN A 32 -11.35 -38.66 -5.80
C GLN A 32 -11.85 -40.08 -5.52
N GLU A 33 -11.38 -40.74 -4.45
CA GLU A 33 -11.89 -42.05 -4.03
C GLU A 33 -13.34 -41.96 -3.57
N ILE A 34 -13.69 -40.92 -2.80
CA ILE A 34 -15.08 -40.67 -2.40
C ILE A 34 -15.97 -40.48 -3.65
N LEU A 35 -15.50 -39.72 -4.65
CA LEU A 35 -16.27 -39.49 -5.89
C LEU A 35 -16.37 -40.73 -6.78
N LYS A 36 -15.49 -41.73 -6.65
CA LYS A 36 -15.70 -43.04 -7.33
C LYS A 36 -16.91 -43.78 -6.77
N ILE A 37 -17.20 -43.61 -5.47
CA ILE A 37 -18.31 -44.25 -4.78
C ILE A 37 -19.59 -43.42 -4.93
N TYR A 38 -19.48 -42.10 -4.76
CA TYR A 38 -20.59 -41.13 -4.89
C TYR A 38 -20.24 -40.01 -5.89
N PRO A 39 -20.41 -40.24 -7.21
CA PRO A 39 -19.97 -39.30 -8.25
C PRO A 39 -20.67 -37.93 -8.25
N LYS A 40 -21.83 -37.81 -7.60
CA LYS A 40 -22.63 -36.58 -7.53
C LYS A 40 -22.60 -35.92 -6.15
N GLN A 41 -21.53 -36.09 -5.39
CA GLN A 41 -21.38 -35.40 -4.10
C GLN A 41 -20.84 -33.98 -4.32
N SER A 42 -21.73 -32.98 -4.34
CA SER A 42 -21.38 -31.59 -4.63
C SER A 42 -20.35 -30.99 -3.68
N ASP A 43 -20.39 -31.33 -2.38
CA ASP A 43 -19.44 -30.79 -1.39
C ASP A 43 -18.00 -31.23 -1.67
N VAL A 44 -17.79 -32.49 -2.03
CA VAL A 44 -16.45 -33.00 -2.37
C VAL A 44 -15.94 -32.42 -3.68
N ILE A 45 -16.81 -32.29 -4.69
CA ILE A 45 -16.46 -31.62 -5.95
C ILE A 45 -16.05 -30.16 -5.70
N HIS A 46 -16.82 -29.46 -4.86
CA HIS A 46 -16.53 -28.09 -4.46
C HIS A 46 -15.19 -27.98 -3.70
N LEU A 47 -14.92 -28.86 -2.74
CA LEU A 47 -13.66 -28.87 -1.98
C LEU A 47 -12.44 -29.16 -2.87
N LEU A 48 -12.57 -30.05 -3.85
CA LEU A 48 -11.55 -30.23 -4.90
C LEU A 48 -11.33 -28.92 -5.67
N GLY A 49 -12.39 -28.20 -6.02
CA GLY A 49 -12.30 -26.87 -6.65
C GLY A 49 -11.53 -25.86 -5.80
N LEU A 50 -11.76 -25.84 -4.48
CA LEU A 50 -11.01 -25.00 -3.55
C LEU A 50 -9.53 -25.37 -3.47
N ILE A 51 -9.19 -26.66 -3.51
CA ILE A 51 -7.78 -27.08 -3.57
C ILE A 51 -7.13 -26.63 -4.88
N GLU A 52 -7.79 -26.78 -6.02
CA GLU A 52 -7.26 -26.33 -7.32
C GLU A 52 -7.02 -24.81 -7.31
N LYS A 53 -7.93 -24.04 -6.71
CA LYS A 53 -7.76 -22.61 -6.48
C LYS A 53 -6.50 -22.32 -5.65
N GLN A 54 -6.35 -23.00 -4.51
CA GLN A 54 -5.16 -22.85 -3.64
C GLN A 54 -3.86 -23.33 -4.30
N SER A 55 -3.95 -24.24 -5.26
CA SER A 55 -2.83 -24.71 -6.08
C SER A 55 -2.53 -23.78 -7.27
N GLY A 56 -3.28 -22.70 -7.46
CA GLY A 56 -3.12 -21.74 -8.56
C GLY A 56 -3.79 -22.15 -9.89
N ASN A 57 -4.50 -23.27 -9.93
CA ASN A 57 -5.17 -23.77 -11.13
C ASN A 57 -6.59 -23.19 -11.25
N MET A 58 -6.68 -21.88 -11.54
CA MET A 58 -7.94 -21.15 -11.62
C MET A 58 -8.97 -21.74 -12.60
N PRO A 59 -8.59 -22.17 -13.83
CA PRO A 59 -9.57 -22.74 -14.76
C PRO A 59 -10.23 -24.01 -14.23
N ARG A 60 -9.44 -24.90 -13.60
CA ARG A 60 -9.96 -26.14 -13.03
C ARG A 60 -10.81 -25.87 -11.78
N ALA A 61 -10.42 -24.91 -10.95
CA ALA A 61 -11.20 -24.48 -9.80
C ALA A 61 -12.60 -24.01 -10.21
N ILE A 62 -12.68 -23.11 -11.20
CA ILE A 62 -13.94 -22.58 -11.74
C ILE A 62 -14.80 -23.72 -12.30
N GLN A 63 -14.21 -24.66 -13.05
CA GLN A 63 -14.94 -25.80 -13.59
C GLN A 63 -15.57 -26.65 -12.47
N LEU A 64 -14.77 -27.06 -11.48
CA LEU A 64 -15.24 -27.91 -10.39
C LEU A 64 -16.32 -27.23 -9.54
N ILE A 65 -16.16 -25.96 -9.20
CA ILE A 65 -17.17 -25.22 -8.44
C ILE A 65 -18.49 -25.12 -9.24
N ASN A 66 -18.42 -24.86 -10.55
CA ASN A 66 -19.62 -24.88 -11.40
C ASN A 66 -20.28 -26.27 -11.47
N ASP A 67 -19.50 -27.35 -11.50
CA ASP A 67 -20.03 -28.70 -11.48
C ASP A 67 -20.74 -29.03 -10.15
N ALA A 68 -20.21 -28.55 -9.02
CA ALA A 68 -20.89 -28.62 -7.73
C ALA A 68 -22.22 -27.82 -7.73
N ILE A 69 -22.24 -26.62 -8.32
CA ILE A 69 -23.44 -25.78 -8.47
C ILE A 69 -24.50 -26.47 -9.32
N LYS A 70 -24.13 -27.12 -10.43
CA LYS A 70 -25.09 -27.87 -11.27
C LYS A 70 -25.80 -28.98 -10.49
N ILE A 71 -25.13 -29.59 -9.52
CA ILE A 71 -25.68 -30.66 -8.68
C ILE A 71 -26.55 -30.08 -7.57
N ASN A 72 -26.09 -29.02 -6.89
CA ASN A 72 -26.83 -28.35 -5.82
C ASN A 72 -26.82 -26.82 -6.02
N PRO A 73 -27.78 -26.28 -6.79
CA PRO A 73 -27.81 -24.88 -7.19
C PRO A 73 -28.36 -23.93 -6.12
N ARG A 74 -28.72 -24.44 -4.93
CA ARG A 74 -29.27 -23.63 -3.83
C ARG A 74 -28.28 -23.43 -2.69
N ASN A 75 -27.03 -23.82 -2.87
CA ASN A 75 -25.99 -23.60 -1.86
C ASN A 75 -25.26 -22.25 -2.10
N PRO A 76 -25.50 -21.21 -1.29
CA PRO A 76 -24.86 -19.90 -1.46
C PRO A 76 -23.34 -19.96 -1.31
N VAL A 77 -22.80 -20.91 -0.53
CA VAL A 77 -21.35 -21.06 -0.32
C VAL A 77 -20.63 -21.35 -1.63
N TYR A 78 -21.23 -22.13 -2.53
CA TYR A 78 -20.59 -22.44 -3.81
C TYR A 78 -20.50 -21.21 -4.71
N PHE A 79 -21.56 -20.40 -4.78
CA PHE A 79 -21.54 -19.14 -5.53
C PHE A 79 -20.59 -18.13 -4.89
N TYR A 80 -20.52 -18.05 -3.57
CA TYR A 80 -19.58 -17.18 -2.86
C TYR A 80 -18.12 -17.55 -3.19
N ASN A 81 -17.79 -18.84 -3.17
CA ASN A 81 -16.46 -19.32 -3.51
C ASN A 81 -16.14 -19.19 -5.01
N LEU A 82 -17.14 -19.36 -5.89
CA LEU A 82 -17.00 -19.03 -7.31
C LEU A 82 -16.68 -17.54 -7.50
N GLY A 83 -17.40 -16.66 -6.82
CA GLY A 83 -17.18 -15.22 -6.85
C GLY A 83 -15.79 -14.82 -6.35
N ASN A 84 -15.33 -15.45 -5.27
CA ASN A 84 -13.95 -15.26 -4.78
C ASN A 84 -12.91 -15.74 -5.79
N THR A 85 -13.16 -16.86 -6.46
CA THR A 85 -12.26 -17.41 -7.49
C THR A 85 -12.16 -16.46 -8.68
N TYR A 86 -13.29 -15.95 -9.20
CA TYR A 86 -13.28 -14.94 -10.26
C TYR A 86 -12.61 -13.63 -9.84
N LYS A 87 -12.84 -13.18 -8.60
CA LYS A 87 -12.20 -11.96 -8.07
C LYS A 87 -10.66 -12.10 -8.06
N GLU A 88 -10.15 -13.24 -7.62
CA GLU A 88 -8.70 -13.53 -7.62
C GLU A 88 -8.14 -13.71 -9.03
N ASN A 89 -8.94 -14.23 -9.97
CA ASN A 89 -8.61 -14.28 -11.39
C ASN A 89 -8.79 -12.93 -12.12
N ASN A 90 -9.13 -11.85 -11.40
CA ASN A 90 -9.42 -10.51 -11.93
C ASN A 90 -10.63 -10.42 -12.90
N ASP A 91 -11.51 -11.42 -12.91
CA ASP A 91 -12.77 -11.46 -13.67
C ASP A 91 -13.89 -10.76 -12.90
N LYS A 92 -13.79 -9.43 -12.78
CA LYS A 92 -14.65 -8.61 -11.91
C LYS A 92 -16.16 -8.79 -12.15
N GLN A 93 -16.59 -8.86 -13.42
CA GLN A 93 -18.01 -9.01 -13.75
C GLN A 93 -18.57 -10.37 -13.34
N GLN A 94 -17.82 -11.45 -13.60
CA GLN A 94 -18.22 -12.80 -13.20
C GLN A 94 -18.26 -12.96 -11.68
N ALA A 95 -17.35 -12.29 -10.97
CA ALA A 95 -17.38 -12.24 -9.51
C ALA A 95 -18.66 -11.54 -9.00
N ILE A 96 -19.02 -10.39 -9.56
CA ILE A 96 -20.26 -9.66 -9.23
C ILE A 96 -21.49 -10.55 -9.46
N ASP A 97 -21.57 -11.23 -10.60
CA ASP A 97 -22.73 -12.06 -10.94
C ASP A 97 -22.86 -13.28 -10.01
N ALA A 98 -21.73 -13.87 -9.60
CA ALA A 98 -21.72 -14.92 -8.59
C ALA A 98 -22.18 -14.41 -7.22
N TYR A 99 -21.70 -13.25 -6.76
CA TYR A 99 -22.17 -12.66 -5.49
C TYR A 99 -23.64 -12.23 -5.54
N LYS A 100 -24.15 -11.79 -6.69
CA LYS A 100 -25.59 -11.55 -6.89
C LYS A 100 -26.42 -12.82 -6.65
N LYS A 101 -25.92 -13.99 -7.05
CA LYS A 101 -26.56 -15.27 -6.73
C LYS A 101 -26.50 -15.61 -5.25
N VAL A 102 -25.43 -15.24 -4.55
CA VAL A 102 -25.36 -15.38 -3.08
C VAL A 102 -26.47 -14.58 -2.41
N ILE A 103 -26.62 -13.30 -2.74
CA ILE A 103 -27.64 -12.43 -2.11
C ILE A 103 -29.08 -12.79 -2.52
N GLU A 104 -29.28 -13.42 -3.69
CA GLU A 104 -30.58 -13.98 -4.09
C GLU A 104 -30.99 -15.17 -3.20
N LEU A 105 -30.03 -16.03 -2.87
CA LEU A 105 -30.25 -17.20 -2.01
C LEU A 105 -30.26 -16.84 -0.52
N GLU A 106 -29.42 -15.89 -0.11
CA GLU A 106 -29.24 -15.47 1.27
C GLU A 106 -29.07 -13.93 1.35
N PRO A 107 -30.18 -13.17 1.48
CA PRO A 107 -30.15 -11.70 1.44
C PRO A 107 -29.36 -11.02 2.57
N LYS A 108 -28.93 -11.75 3.60
CA LYS A 108 -28.13 -11.25 4.73
C LYS A 108 -26.68 -11.73 4.70
N TYR A 109 -26.19 -12.19 3.54
CA TYR A 109 -24.80 -12.64 3.38
C TYR A 109 -23.83 -11.45 3.35
N PHE A 110 -23.30 -11.09 4.52
CA PHE A 110 -22.44 -9.92 4.73
C PHE A 110 -21.25 -9.85 3.75
N GLU A 111 -20.53 -10.96 3.58
CA GLU A 111 -19.30 -11.01 2.81
C GLU A 111 -19.53 -10.78 1.32
N ALA A 112 -20.71 -11.13 0.79
CA ALA A 112 -21.07 -10.88 -0.61
C ALA A 112 -21.20 -9.38 -0.86
N TYR A 113 -21.92 -8.65 -0.01
CA TYR A 113 -22.01 -7.19 -0.08
C TYR A 113 -20.66 -6.52 0.10
N SER A 114 -19.87 -6.93 1.10
CA SER A 114 -18.52 -6.39 1.34
C SER A 114 -17.60 -6.57 0.13
N ASN A 115 -17.58 -7.77 -0.47
CA ASN A 115 -16.75 -8.04 -1.65
C ASN A 115 -17.23 -7.30 -2.90
N MET A 116 -18.54 -7.18 -3.12
CA MET A 116 -19.08 -6.39 -4.24
C MET A 116 -18.71 -4.90 -4.09
N GLY A 117 -18.83 -4.34 -2.88
CA GLY A 117 -18.41 -2.97 -2.60
C GLY A 117 -16.94 -2.72 -2.95
N LEU A 118 -16.06 -3.67 -2.61
CA LEU A 118 -14.65 -3.61 -2.96
C LEU A 118 -14.40 -3.69 -4.47
N ILE A 119 -15.12 -4.55 -5.19
CA ILE A 119 -14.98 -4.65 -6.65
C ILE A 119 -15.42 -3.35 -7.33
N PHE A 120 -16.56 -2.78 -6.94
CA PHE A 120 -17.04 -1.51 -7.49
C PHE A 120 -16.08 -0.35 -7.19
N GLN A 121 -15.57 -0.29 -5.95
CA GLN A 121 -14.53 0.68 -5.57
C GLN A 121 -13.29 0.57 -6.47
N ASN A 122 -12.84 -0.65 -6.77
CA ASN A 122 -11.69 -0.92 -7.64
C ASN A 122 -11.98 -0.68 -9.13
N MET A 123 -13.25 -0.57 -9.52
CA MET A 123 -13.68 -0.13 -10.86
C MET A 123 -13.84 1.39 -10.95
N GLY A 124 -13.80 2.10 -9.83
CA GLY A 124 -14.10 3.53 -9.76
C GLY A 124 -15.60 3.86 -9.74
N ASP A 125 -16.47 2.85 -9.69
CA ASP A 125 -17.91 3.01 -9.52
C ASP A 125 -18.21 3.22 -8.02
N LEU A 126 -17.98 4.45 -7.57
CA LEU A 126 -18.03 4.79 -6.16
C LEU A 126 -19.45 4.73 -5.59
N ASP A 127 -20.48 5.01 -6.39
CA ASP A 127 -21.87 4.98 -5.93
C ASP A 127 -22.34 3.56 -5.63
N ASN A 128 -22.04 2.61 -6.53
CA ASN A 128 -22.33 1.20 -6.25
C ASN A 128 -21.49 0.68 -5.07
N ALA A 129 -20.24 1.14 -4.92
CA ALA A 129 -19.44 0.79 -3.75
C ALA A 129 -20.10 1.23 -2.44
N VAL A 130 -20.55 2.49 -2.36
CA VAL A 130 -21.29 3.00 -1.19
C VAL A 130 -22.52 2.15 -0.89
N ASN A 131 -23.36 1.88 -1.89
CA ASN A 131 -24.59 1.12 -1.69
C ASN A 131 -24.34 -0.27 -1.10
N HIS A 132 -23.34 -1.00 -1.61
CA HIS A 132 -23.04 -2.34 -1.13
C HIS A 132 -22.36 -2.32 0.25
N TYR A 133 -21.48 -1.35 0.52
CA TYR A 133 -20.90 -1.22 1.86
C TYR A 133 -21.94 -0.82 2.91
N LEU A 134 -22.90 0.06 2.59
CA LEU A 134 -24.00 0.39 3.48
C LEU A 134 -24.85 -0.85 3.78
N LYS A 135 -25.17 -1.68 2.78
CA LYS A 135 -25.87 -2.96 2.99
C LYS A 135 -25.08 -3.93 3.87
N ALA A 136 -23.76 -4.01 3.69
CA ALA A 136 -22.89 -4.79 4.57
C ALA A 136 -22.94 -4.26 6.03
N LEU A 137 -22.92 -2.94 6.23
CA LEU A 137 -23.00 -2.33 7.56
C LEU A 137 -24.41 -2.40 8.18
N GLU A 138 -25.48 -2.49 7.39
CA GLU A 138 -26.83 -2.82 7.89
C GLU A 138 -26.85 -4.22 8.53
N ILE A 139 -26.10 -5.18 7.98
CA ILE A 139 -26.01 -6.56 8.47
C ILE A 139 -25.03 -6.65 9.65
N ASN A 140 -23.85 -6.04 9.53
CA ASN A 140 -22.83 -5.99 10.58
C ASN A 140 -22.30 -4.55 10.75
N PRO A 141 -22.87 -3.77 11.69
CA PRO A 141 -22.51 -2.36 11.90
C PRO A 141 -21.07 -2.13 12.39
N ASN A 142 -20.44 -3.15 12.98
CA ASN A 142 -19.11 -3.05 13.59
C ASN A 142 -18.00 -3.63 12.70
N ALA A 143 -18.27 -3.83 11.41
CA ALA A 143 -17.27 -4.32 10.47
C ALA A 143 -16.21 -3.25 10.16
N ILE A 144 -15.14 -3.20 10.96
CA ILE A 144 -14.00 -2.25 10.85
C ILE A 144 -13.51 -2.10 9.41
N LYS A 145 -13.25 -3.21 8.71
CA LYS A 145 -12.77 -3.17 7.31
C LYS A 145 -13.74 -2.47 6.36
N VAL A 146 -15.05 -2.66 6.56
CA VAL A 146 -16.08 -2.03 5.72
C VAL A 146 -16.22 -0.54 6.07
N LEU A 147 -16.14 -0.19 7.36
CA LEU A 147 -16.09 1.21 7.81
C LEU A 147 -14.91 1.96 7.17
N ASN A 148 -13.72 1.37 7.21
CA ASN A 148 -12.51 1.93 6.58
C ASN A 148 -12.71 2.14 5.07
N ASN A 149 -13.12 1.09 4.36
CA ASN A 149 -13.31 1.15 2.92
C ASN A 149 -14.37 2.19 2.51
N LEU A 150 -15.49 2.26 3.25
CA LEU A 150 -16.53 3.24 3.00
C LEU A 150 -16.04 4.67 3.28
N GLY A 151 -15.27 4.88 4.35
CA GLY A 151 -14.61 6.15 4.64
C GLY A 151 -13.70 6.60 3.48
N CYS A 152 -12.87 5.69 2.95
CA CYS A 152 -12.04 5.97 1.79
C CYS A 152 -12.85 6.30 0.53
N VAL A 153 -13.99 5.62 0.30
CA VAL A 153 -14.88 5.92 -0.82
C VAL A 153 -15.49 7.32 -0.68
N TYR A 154 -15.95 7.69 0.52
CA TYR A 154 -16.46 9.03 0.78
C TYR A 154 -15.40 10.13 0.59
N ILE A 155 -14.15 9.91 1.01
CA ILE A 155 -13.04 10.84 0.70
C ILE A 155 -12.88 11.00 -0.81
N LYS A 156 -12.92 9.90 -1.58
CA LYS A 156 -12.82 9.95 -3.04
C LYS A 156 -14.00 10.68 -3.71
N GLN A 157 -15.17 10.71 -3.06
CA GLN A 157 -16.35 11.46 -3.47
C GLN A 157 -16.40 12.89 -2.90
N CYS A 158 -15.36 13.34 -2.17
CA CYS A 158 -15.33 14.62 -1.46
C CYS A 158 -16.43 14.78 -0.38
N ARG A 159 -16.96 13.66 0.13
CA ARG A 159 -18.00 13.56 1.17
C ARG A 159 -17.35 13.48 2.56
N TYR A 160 -16.69 14.55 2.97
CA TYR A 160 -15.76 14.51 4.11
C TYR A 160 -16.44 14.29 5.47
N GLU A 161 -17.61 14.87 5.71
CA GLU A 161 -18.36 14.65 6.96
C GLU A 161 -18.78 13.19 7.13
N GLU A 162 -19.21 12.56 6.05
CA GLU A 162 -19.63 11.17 6.07
C GLU A 162 -18.43 10.23 6.21
N ALA A 163 -17.29 10.57 5.58
CA ALA A 163 -16.03 9.87 5.79
C ALA A 163 -15.58 9.92 7.26
N LYS A 164 -15.62 11.13 7.84
CA LYS A 164 -15.27 11.38 9.24
C LYS A 164 -16.13 10.53 10.17
N ALA A 165 -17.45 10.52 10.00
CA ALA A 165 -18.34 9.69 10.81
C ALA A 165 -18.01 8.18 10.74
N LYS A 166 -17.57 7.66 9.58
CA LYS A 166 -17.15 6.24 9.46
C LYS A 166 -15.83 5.97 10.14
N ILE A 167 -14.87 6.89 10.05
CA ILE A 167 -13.57 6.78 10.70
C ILE A 167 -13.70 6.95 12.21
N GLU A 168 -14.55 7.84 12.70
CA GLU A 168 -14.89 7.97 14.13
C GLU A 168 -15.45 6.64 14.66
N LYS A 169 -16.42 6.06 13.95
CA LYS A 169 -16.96 4.76 14.34
C LYS A 169 -15.91 3.65 14.35
N LEU A 170 -14.97 3.68 13.40
CA LEU A 170 -13.85 2.76 13.38
C LEU A 170 -12.97 2.96 14.63
N LEU A 171 -12.60 4.20 14.95
CA LEU A 171 -11.77 4.52 16.12
C LEU A 171 -12.45 4.24 17.46
N GLU A 172 -13.78 4.24 17.53
CA GLU A 172 -14.52 3.73 18.69
C GLU A 172 -14.28 2.22 18.90
N LEU A 173 -14.21 1.45 17.81
CA LEU A 173 -14.06 -0.01 17.83
C LEU A 173 -12.59 -0.44 17.95
N ASP A 174 -11.68 0.31 17.32
CA ASP A 174 -10.24 0.14 17.43
C ASP A 174 -9.54 1.50 17.63
N PRO A 175 -9.41 1.95 18.89
CA PRO A 175 -8.74 3.20 19.23
C PRO A 175 -7.22 3.19 18.96
N ARG A 176 -6.64 2.07 18.50
CA ARG A 176 -5.20 1.94 18.24
C ARG A 176 -4.88 1.90 16.75
N ASP A 177 -5.87 1.93 15.86
CA ASP A 177 -5.65 1.95 14.42
C ASP A 177 -4.94 3.25 13.98
N ASP A 178 -3.68 3.12 13.58
CA ASP A 178 -2.83 4.23 13.15
C ASP A 178 -3.33 4.90 11.86
N SER A 179 -3.81 4.11 10.91
CA SER A 179 -4.31 4.59 9.62
C SER A 179 -5.57 5.43 9.81
N ALA A 180 -6.50 4.96 10.63
CA ALA A 180 -7.71 5.67 10.95
C ALA A 180 -7.42 6.96 11.73
N LYS A 181 -6.49 6.96 12.69
CA LYS A 181 -6.06 8.18 13.40
C LYS A 181 -5.46 9.21 12.45
N HIS A 182 -4.59 8.76 11.55
CA HIS A 182 -3.93 9.64 10.57
C HIS A 182 -4.95 10.29 9.64
N MET A 183 -5.90 9.51 9.11
CA MET A 183 -6.96 10.03 8.26
C MET A 183 -7.97 10.88 9.02
N PHE A 184 -8.26 10.57 10.29
CA PHE A 184 -9.11 11.38 11.14
C PHE A 184 -8.51 12.77 11.41
N ALA A 185 -7.20 12.83 11.70
CA ALA A 185 -6.48 14.09 11.86
C ALA A 185 -6.59 14.95 10.58
N ALA A 186 -6.35 14.35 9.42
CA ALA A 186 -6.51 15.03 8.13
C ALA A 186 -7.92 15.59 7.94
N LEU A 187 -8.97 14.81 8.24
CA LEU A 187 -10.37 15.22 8.10
C LEU A 187 -10.79 16.30 9.12
N ASN A 188 -10.13 16.38 10.26
CA ASN A 188 -10.36 17.43 11.27
C ASN A 188 -9.57 18.71 11.00
N GLY A 189 -8.64 18.71 10.03
CA GLY A 189 -7.69 19.79 9.83
C GLY A 189 -6.57 19.83 10.87
N ASP A 190 -6.40 18.74 11.65
CA ASP A 190 -5.26 18.58 12.55
C ASP A 190 -4.00 18.29 11.72
N THR A 191 -2.88 18.87 12.13
CA THR A 191 -1.58 18.68 11.46
C THR A 191 -0.55 18.15 12.47
N PRO A 192 -0.53 16.83 12.73
CA PRO A 192 0.50 16.22 13.57
C PRO A 192 1.89 16.38 12.93
N GLN A 193 2.95 16.21 13.72
CA GLN A 193 4.31 16.46 13.23
C GLN A 193 4.80 15.45 12.18
N LYS A 194 4.38 14.19 12.27
CA LYS A 194 4.68 13.14 11.29
C LYS A 194 3.60 12.07 11.32
N ALA A 195 3.46 11.34 10.22
CA ALA A 195 2.71 10.09 10.23
C ALA A 195 3.45 9.04 11.07
N THR A 196 2.74 8.06 11.62
CA THR A 196 3.39 6.99 12.38
C THR A 196 4.16 6.05 11.45
N ALA A 197 5.28 5.51 11.93
CA ALA A 197 6.09 4.57 11.15
C ALA A 197 5.26 3.36 10.68
N LYS A 198 4.35 2.87 11.53
CA LYS A 198 3.44 1.78 11.23
C LYS A 198 2.48 2.12 10.09
N TYR A 199 1.82 3.29 10.12
CA TYR A 199 0.95 3.72 9.03
C TYR A 199 1.68 3.75 7.68
N VAL A 200 2.88 4.35 7.65
CA VAL A 200 3.67 4.46 6.43
C VAL A 200 4.11 3.08 5.93
N ALA A 201 4.59 2.22 6.83
CA ALA A 201 5.01 0.85 6.48
C ALA A 201 3.84 0.01 5.95
N ASP A 202 2.69 0.01 6.64
CA ASP A 202 1.50 -0.75 6.23
C ASP A 202 1.00 -0.28 4.85
N LEU A 203 0.96 1.05 4.63
CA LEU A 203 0.57 1.64 3.35
C LEU A 203 1.43 1.09 2.21
N PHE A 204 2.75 1.10 2.35
CA PHE A 204 3.65 0.64 1.30
C PHE A 204 3.69 -0.89 1.17
N ASP A 205 3.58 -1.64 2.27
CA ASP A 205 3.53 -3.11 2.24
C ASP A 205 2.30 -3.66 1.50
N GLU A 206 1.18 -2.92 1.51
CA GLU A 206 0.00 -3.26 0.71
C GLU A 206 0.24 -3.03 -0.79
N TYR A 207 0.97 -1.97 -1.16
CA TYR A 207 1.22 -1.63 -2.56
C TYR A 207 2.42 -2.35 -3.18
N ALA A 208 3.39 -2.83 -2.40
CA ALA A 208 4.70 -3.30 -2.88
C ALA A 208 4.63 -4.23 -4.10
N SER A 209 3.68 -5.18 -4.12
CA SER A 209 3.53 -6.16 -5.22
C SER A 209 3.06 -5.59 -6.57
N TYR A 210 2.45 -4.40 -6.59
CA TYR A 210 1.98 -3.72 -7.81
C TYR A 210 2.50 -2.28 -7.94
N PHE A 211 3.32 -1.84 -6.99
CA PHE A 211 3.72 -0.44 -6.80
C PHE A 211 4.31 0.15 -8.09
N GLU A 212 5.35 -0.46 -8.65
CA GLU A 212 6.02 0.08 -9.85
C GLU A 212 5.09 0.10 -11.07
N LYS A 213 4.26 -0.94 -11.26
CA LYS A 213 3.36 -1.04 -12.41
C LYS A 213 2.29 0.06 -12.38
N ASP A 214 1.75 0.37 -11.20
CA ASP A 214 0.75 1.41 -11.03
C ASP A 214 1.38 2.82 -11.03
N LEU A 215 2.56 2.98 -10.42
CA LEU A 215 3.28 4.25 -10.36
C LEU A 215 3.77 4.71 -11.75
N LEU A 216 4.32 3.80 -12.56
CA LEU A 216 4.85 4.13 -13.88
C LEU A 216 3.76 4.24 -14.95
N ASN A 217 2.78 3.33 -14.95
CA ASN A 217 1.79 3.30 -16.03
C ASN A 217 0.54 4.16 -15.77
N LYS A 218 0.21 4.48 -14.50
CA LYS A 218 -1.00 5.26 -14.18
C LYS A 218 -0.70 6.66 -13.66
N LEU A 219 0.44 6.86 -12.99
CA LEU A 219 0.74 8.11 -12.29
C LEU A 219 1.81 8.97 -12.98
N GLU A 220 2.40 8.50 -14.10
CA GLU A 220 3.47 9.19 -14.84
C GLU A 220 4.56 9.75 -13.91
N TYR A 221 5.06 8.89 -13.02
CA TYR A 221 5.98 9.28 -11.96
C TYR A 221 7.33 9.76 -12.50
N LYS A 222 7.74 10.97 -12.11
CA LYS A 222 8.90 11.67 -12.70
C LYS A 222 9.98 12.08 -11.70
N THR A 223 9.72 12.02 -10.39
CA THR A 223 10.64 12.54 -9.36
C THR A 223 12.08 12.05 -9.50
N PRO A 224 12.38 10.74 -9.71
CA PRO A 224 13.76 10.27 -9.83
C PRO A 224 14.49 10.87 -11.05
N ALA A 225 13.81 10.94 -12.20
CA ALA A 225 14.37 11.51 -13.42
C ALA A 225 14.63 13.01 -13.26
N LEU A 226 13.68 13.74 -12.66
CA LEU A 226 13.84 15.16 -12.36
C LEU A 226 15.05 15.38 -11.44
N ILE A 227 15.20 14.61 -10.36
CA ILE A 227 16.37 14.68 -9.47
C ILE A 227 17.68 14.52 -10.24
N ARG A 228 17.76 13.55 -11.17
CA ARG A 228 18.96 13.32 -11.98
C ARG A 228 19.33 14.51 -12.85
N GLU A 229 18.35 15.26 -13.38
CA GLU A 229 18.59 16.42 -14.24
C GLU A 229 19.31 17.58 -13.51
N TYR A 230 19.07 17.73 -12.21
CA TYR A 230 19.68 18.78 -11.39
C TYR A 230 21.04 18.40 -10.77
N LEU A 231 21.53 17.19 -11.04
CA LEU A 231 22.81 16.71 -10.51
C LEU A 231 23.92 16.75 -11.58
N PRO A 232 25.10 17.30 -11.25
CA PRO A 232 26.27 17.29 -12.14
C PRO A 232 26.61 15.88 -12.64
N LYS A 233 26.73 15.71 -13.96
CA LYS A 233 27.02 14.40 -14.58
C LYS A 233 28.46 13.91 -14.34
N ASN A 234 29.41 14.83 -14.12
CA ASN A 234 30.84 14.51 -14.04
C ASN A 234 31.35 14.31 -12.61
N LYS A 235 30.47 14.29 -11.61
CA LYS A 235 30.82 14.11 -10.19
C LYS A 235 30.34 12.75 -9.73
N LYS A 236 31.22 11.99 -9.06
CA LYS A 236 30.85 10.75 -8.39
C LYS A 236 30.41 11.04 -6.96
N TYR A 237 29.29 10.43 -6.56
CA TYR A 237 28.70 10.60 -5.25
C TYR A 237 28.75 9.31 -4.42
N LYS A 238 28.81 9.51 -3.10
CA LYS A 238 28.45 8.56 -2.07
C LYS A 238 27.07 8.97 -1.58
N ILE A 239 26.06 8.18 -1.93
CA ILE A 239 24.65 8.55 -1.86
C ILE A 239 23.98 7.86 -0.67
N MET A 240 23.14 8.62 0.04
CA MET A 240 22.11 8.09 0.92
C MET A 240 20.73 8.39 0.33
N ASP A 241 19.96 7.34 0.05
CA ASP A 241 18.61 7.42 -0.50
C ASP A 241 17.57 7.17 0.61
N LEU A 242 16.92 8.24 1.06
CA LEU A 242 15.93 8.23 2.12
C LEU A 242 14.56 7.88 1.52
N GLY A 243 13.89 6.87 2.10
CA GLY A 243 12.65 6.33 1.56
C GLY A 243 12.85 5.72 0.18
N CYS A 244 13.87 4.86 0.05
CA CYS A 244 14.33 4.35 -1.25
C CYS A 244 13.26 3.54 -2.01
N GLY A 245 12.19 3.10 -1.34
CA GLY A 245 11.10 2.34 -1.94
C GLY A 245 11.63 1.08 -2.64
N THR A 246 11.18 0.84 -3.86
CA THR A 246 11.65 -0.27 -4.70
C THR A 246 13.02 -0.02 -5.35
N GLY A 247 13.66 1.13 -5.09
CA GLY A 247 15.01 1.44 -5.55
C GLY A 247 15.10 2.20 -6.88
N LEU A 248 14.03 2.88 -7.31
CA LEU A 248 13.98 3.63 -8.58
C LEU A 248 14.98 4.80 -8.61
N VAL A 249 15.19 5.49 -7.49
CA VAL A 249 16.21 6.55 -7.39
C VAL A 249 17.60 5.96 -7.60
N GLY A 250 17.92 4.84 -6.94
CA GLY A 250 19.21 4.17 -7.11
C GLY A 250 19.48 3.74 -8.55
N GLU A 251 18.47 3.21 -9.25
CA GLU A 251 18.55 2.87 -10.68
C GLU A 251 18.81 4.10 -11.54
N THR A 252 18.12 5.19 -11.27
CA THR A 252 18.25 6.43 -12.04
C THR A 252 19.61 7.10 -11.84
N LEU A 253 20.24 6.93 -10.67
CA LEU A 253 21.52 7.56 -10.30
C LEU A 253 22.73 6.63 -10.40
N ALA A 254 22.54 5.43 -10.95
CA ALA A 254 23.60 4.41 -11.06
C ALA A 254 24.85 4.93 -11.82
N ASP A 255 24.68 5.88 -12.75
CA ASP A 255 25.76 6.45 -13.56
C ASP A 255 26.68 7.40 -12.76
N ILE A 256 26.16 8.06 -11.73
CA ILE A 256 26.89 9.07 -10.94
C ILE A 256 27.30 8.61 -9.54
N THR A 257 27.09 7.34 -9.20
CA THR A 257 27.45 6.80 -7.87
C THR A 257 28.64 5.83 -7.93
N GLY A 258 29.36 5.74 -6.81
CA GLY A 258 30.26 4.62 -6.50
C GLY A 258 29.83 3.84 -5.25
N ILE A 259 29.02 4.46 -4.40
CA ILE A 259 28.40 3.85 -3.22
C ILE A 259 27.00 4.46 -3.05
N ILE A 260 25.97 3.63 -2.99
CA ILE A 260 24.62 4.06 -2.63
C ILE A 260 24.06 3.17 -1.54
N ASP A 261 23.72 3.79 -0.42
CA ASP A 261 23.00 3.14 0.67
C ASP A 261 21.55 3.66 0.70
N GLY A 262 20.60 2.86 1.19
CA GLY A 262 19.19 3.21 1.20
C GLY A 262 18.47 2.83 2.50
N ILE A 263 17.46 3.63 2.87
CA ILE A 263 16.63 3.42 4.05
C ILE A 263 15.16 3.44 3.62
N ASP A 264 14.37 2.48 4.09
CA ASP A 264 12.91 2.51 3.97
C ASP A 264 12.24 1.97 5.23
N LEU A 265 10.99 2.34 5.47
CA LEU A 265 10.20 1.79 6.57
C LEU A 265 9.62 0.41 6.24
N SER A 266 9.37 0.13 4.95
CA SER A 266 8.73 -1.09 4.48
C SER A 266 9.75 -2.20 4.21
N PRO A 267 9.64 -3.37 4.89
CA PRO A 267 10.44 -4.53 4.57
C PRO A 267 10.26 -5.01 3.12
N LYS A 268 9.03 -4.98 2.60
CA LYS A 268 8.74 -5.45 1.23
C LYS A 268 9.34 -4.53 0.16
N MET A 269 9.33 -3.21 0.38
CA MET A 269 10.00 -2.27 -0.51
C MET A 269 11.51 -2.55 -0.57
N ILE A 270 12.14 -2.76 0.58
CA ILE A 270 13.55 -3.15 0.67
C ILE A 270 13.83 -4.48 -0.05
N GLU A 271 12.93 -5.46 0.04
CA GLU A 271 13.06 -6.71 -0.72
C GLU A 271 13.05 -6.48 -2.24
N GLU A 272 12.19 -5.60 -2.75
CA GLU A 272 12.21 -5.21 -4.17
C GLU A 272 13.49 -4.46 -4.55
N ALA A 273 13.93 -3.49 -3.74
CA ALA A 273 15.17 -2.74 -3.96
C ALA A 273 16.41 -3.65 -4.02
N LYS A 274 16.47 -4.69 -3.16
CA LYS A 274 17.53 -5.70 -3.17
C LYS A 274 17.63 -6.43 -4.51
N LYS A 275 16.51 -6.71 -5.18
CA LYS A 275 16.50 -7.43 -6.47
C LYS A 275 17.22 -6.66 -7.57
N LYS A 276 17.24 -5.33 -7.49
CA LYS A 276 17.95 -4.48 -8.46
C LYS A 276 19.48 -4.57 -8.35
N LYS A 277 20.02 -5.04 -7.22
CA LYS A 277 21.47 -5.22 -6.97
C LYS A 277 22.32 -3.95 -7.16
N ILE A 278 21.74 -2.78 -6.86
CA ILE A 278 22.40 -1.47 -6.98
C ILE A 278 22.93 -0.98 -5.64
N TYR A 279 22.18 -1.20 -4.56
CA TYR A 279 22.50 -0.68 -3.23
C TYR A 279 23.60 -1.49 -2.53
N ASN A 280 24.53 -0.78 -1.91
CA ASN A 280 25.59 -1.34 -1.07
C ASN A 280 25.04 -1.80 0.28
N LYS A 281 24.20 -0.97 0.92
CA LYS A 281 23.48 -1.30 2.16
C LYS A 281 22.04 -0.83 2.08
N LEU A 282 21.17 -1.61 2.70
CA LEU A 282 19.74 -1.33 2.81
C LEU A 282 19.29 -1.59 4.24
N TRP A 283 18.60 -0.61 4.84
CA TRP A 283 18.04 -0.71 6.19
C TRP A 283 16.52 -0.58 6.17
N VAL A 284 15.89 -1.33 7.06
CA VAL A 284 14.47 -1.20 7.39
C VAL A 284 14.35 -0.44 8.70
N GLY A 285 13.74 0.74 8.72
CA GLY A 285 13.51 1.51 9.95
C GLY A 285 13.31 3.02 9.76
N ASP A 286 13.17 3.75 10.87
CA ASP A 286 13.01 5.21 10.86
C ASP A 286 14.32 5.87 10.40
N ILE A 287 14.19 6.80 9.45
CA ILE A 287 15.31 7.51 8.82
C ILE A 287 16.17 8.23 9.86
N VAL A 288 15.55 8.94 10.81
CA VAL A 288 16.28 9.76 11.78
C VAL A 288 17.07 8.88 12.73
N GLU A 289 16.48 7.77 13.18
CA GLU A 289 17.15 6.79 14.06
C GLU A 289 18.37 6.17 13.36
N ILE A 290 18.19 5.63 12.15
CA ILE A 290 19.27 4.99 11.38
C ILE A 290 20.40 5.97 11.06
N LEU A 291 20.07 7.20 10.66
CA LEU A 291 21.09 8.19 10.36
C LEU A 291 21.87 8.61 11.61
N ASN A 292 21.22 8.79 12.77
CA ASN A 292 21.93 9.10 14.02
C ASN A 292 22.95 8.02 14.37
N ASP A 293 22.56 6.74 14.26
CA ASP A 293 23.42 5.58 14.59
C ASP A 293 24.51 5.30 13.54
N SER A 294 24.31 5.77 12.31
CA SER A 294 25.29 5.60 11.22
C SER A 294 26.59 6.36 11.49
N LYS A 295 27.73 5.68 11.31
CA LYS A 295 29.07 6.31 11.29
C LYS A 295 29.48 6.84 9.91
N ASN A 296 28.67 6.60 8.89
CA ASN A 296 28.95 7.02 7.52
C ASN A 296 28.47 8.46 7.28
N ASN A 297 29.32 9.26 6.65
CA ASN A 297 28.92 10.50 5.98
C ASN A 297 28.72 10.27 4.47
N TYR A 298 27.98 11.16 3.85
CA TYR A 298 27.58 11.13 2.43
C TYR A 298 27.81 12.51 1.81
N ASN A 299 28.11 12.57 0.52
CA ASN A 299 28.24 13.84 -0.20
C ASN A 299 27.01 14.16 -1.06
N LEU A 300 26.01 13.27 -1.06
CA LEU A 300 24.68 13.47 -1.59
C LEU A 300 23.67 12.69 -0.75
N ILE A 301 22.67 13.38 -0.21
CA ILE A 301 21.52 12.77 0.46
C ILE A 301 20.27 13.13 -0.33
N ILE A 302 19.40 12.14 -0.58
CA ILE A 302 18.20 12.31 -1.39
C ILE A 302 16.96 11.90 -0.61
N ALA A 303 15.86 12.63 -0.77
CA ALA A 303 14.55 12.23 -0.27
C ALA A 303 13.48 12.49 -1.35
N ALA A 304 13.22 11.50 -2.19
CA ALA A 304 12.18 11.57 -3.21
C ALA A 304 10.83 11.14 -2.61
N ASP A 305 9.87 12.07 -2.51
CA ASP A 305 8.51 11.81 -2.03
C ASP A 305 8.40 11.22 -0.61
N VAL A 306 9.39 11.53 0.24
CA VAL A 306 9.41 11.16 1.67
C VAL A 306 8.61 12.15 2.50
N PHE A 307 8.75 13.44 2.21
CA PHE A 307 8.24 14.52 3.06
C PHE A 307 6.73 14.64 3.04
N VAL A 308 6.07 14.00 2.08
CA VAL A 308 4.61 13.82 2.11
C VAL A 308 4.12 12.96 3.29
N TYR A 309 5.02 12.38 4.10
CA TYR A 309 4.69 11.65 5.34
C TYR A 309 5.29 12.29 6.61
N ILE A 310 6.01 13.41 6.49
CA ILE A 310 6.68 14.10 7.60
C ILE A 310 6.36 15.59 7.52
N GLY A 311 5.57 16.10 8.46
CA GLY A 311 5.24 17.52 8.54
C GLY A 311 6.40 18.37 9.05
N ASN A 312 6.84 18.13 10.28
CA ASN A 312 7.93 18.86 10.90
C ASN A 312 9.30 18.33 10.43
N LEU A 313 9.99 19.09 9.59
CA LEU A 313 11.25 18.68 9.00
C LEU A 313 12.49 19.11 9.80
N LYS A 314 12.35 19.80 10.94
CA LYS A 314 13.49 20.31 11.74
C LYS A 314 14.52 19.23 12.09
N HIS A 315 14.05 18.10 12.63
CA HIS A 315 14.95 17.00 13.01
C HIS A 315 15.61 16.35 11.79
N MET A 316 14.89 16.29 10.67
CA MET A 316 15.44 15.77 9.42
C MET A 316 16.59 16.66 8.92
N PHE A 317 16.37 17.97 8.82
CA PHE A 317 17.39 18.93 8.39
C PHE A 317 18.64 18.87 9.27
N ARG A 318 18.46 18.80 10.60
CA ARG A 318 19.58 18.64 11.55
C ARG A 318 20.42 17.40 11.23
N VAL A 319 19.78 16.22 11.17
CA VAL A 319 20.51 14.95 11.00
C VAL A 319 21.12 14.83 9.60
N VAL A 320 20.41 15.29 8.57
CA VAL A 320 20.95 15.37 7.20
C VAL A 320 22.17 16.28 7.17
N HIS A 321 22.12 17.45 7.80
CA HIS A 321 23.26 18.34 7.89
C HIS A 321 24.45 17.66 8.60
N GLU A 322 24.22 16.95 9.71
CA GLU A 322 25.28 16.23 10.44
C GLU A 322 25.94 15.12 9.60
N LYS A 323 25.18 14.44 8.74
CA LYS A 323 25.67 13.31 7.90
C LYS A 323 26.16 13.73 6.52
N LEU A 324 25.95 14.97 6.12
CA LEU A 324 26.50 15.52 4.89
C LEU A 324 27.96 15.93 5.06
N ASP A 325 28.80 15.51 4.13
CA ASP A 325 30.15 16.02 3.95
C ASP A 325 30.13 17.53 3.63
N LYS A 326 31.29 18.17 3.79
CA LYS A 326 31.49 19.55 3.33
C LYS A 326 31.17 19.65 1.83
N ASP A 327 30.44 20.71 1.45
CA ASP A 327 29.92 20.91 0.08
C ASP A 327 28.99 19.79 -0.42
N GLY A 328 28.47 18.97 0.49
CA GLY A 328 27.50 17.93 0.18
C GLY A 328 26.14 18.51 -0.19
N LEU A 329 25.40 17.78 -1.02
CA LEU A 329 24.09 18.19 -1.51
C LEU A 329 22.96 17.45 -0.80
N PHE A 330 21.90 18.17 -0.45
CA PHE A 330 20.63 17.62 -0.03
C PHE A 330 19.57 17.89 -1.09
N VAL A 331 19.02 16.83 -1.69
CA VAL A 331 18.06 16.95 -2.79
C VAL A 331 16.75 16.27 -2.43
N PHE A 332 15.63 16.97 -2.51
CA PHE A 332 14.34 16.41 -2.12
C PHE A 332 13.18 17.07 -2.84
N SER A 333 12.04 16.36 -2.86
CA SER A 333 10.76 16.90 -3.31
C SER A 333 9.82 17.18 -2.14
N ILE A 334 8.97 18.20 -2.30
CA ILE A 334 7.81 18.46 -1.45
C ILE A 334 6.56 18.63 -2.32
N GLU A 335 5.38 18.32 -1.78
CA GLU A 335 4.14 18.86 -2.33
C GLU A 335 3.98 20.32 -1.92
N ASN A 336 3.68 21.19 -2.88
CA ASN A 336 3.68 22.64 -2.67
C ASN A 336 2.45 23.11 -1.88
N LEU A 337 2.65 23.83 -0.78
CA LEU A 337 1.60 24.52 -0.03
C LEU A 337 1.63 26.03 -0.32
N ILE A 338 0.63 26.51 -1.04
CA ILE A 338 0.52 27.91 -1.46
C ILE A 338 0.02 28.77 -0.29
N SER A 339 0.54 30.01 -0.17
CA SER A 339 0.07 31.05 0.78
C SER A 339 0.12 30.63 2.25
N SER A 340 1.20 29.96 2.66
CA SER A 340 1.44 29.50 4.03
C SER A 340 2.93 29.66 4.39
N ASN A 341 3.25 29.67 5.68
CA ASN A 341 4.63 29.66 6.20
C ASN A 341 4.95 28.39 7.02
N LYS A 342 4.13 27.34 6.86
CA LYS A 342 4.20 26.10 7.62
C LYS A 342 3.99 24.88 6.72
N TYR A 343 3.82 23.73 7.35
CA TYR A 343 3.34 22.49 6.72
C TYR A 343 1.89 22.22 7.11
N GLU A 344 1.21 21.38 6.33
CA GLU A 344 -0.20 20.99 6.53
C GLU A 344 -0.41 19.53 6.15
N LEU A 345 -1.17 18.80 6.96
CA LEU A 345 -1.68 17.48 6.60
C LEU A 345 -2.98 17.66 5.80
N ARG A 346 -2.95 17.31 4.52
CA ARG A 346 -4.10 17.47 3.61
C ARG A 346 -5.12 16.34 3.77
N LEU A 347 -6.33 16.57 3.28
CA LEU A 347 -7.41 15.56 3.19
C LEU A 347 -7.02 14.29 2.41
N SER A 348 -5.95 14.34 1.61
CA SER A 348 -5.36 13.17 0.95
C SER A 348 -4.58 12.25 1.89
N GLY A 349 -4.34 12.66 3.14
CA GLY A 349 -3.45 11.98 4.08
C GLY A 349 -1.97 12.27 3.85
N ARG A 350 -1.62 13.19 2.95
CA ARG A 350 -0.24 13.60 2.63
C ARG A 350 0.05 15.00 3.17
N TYR A 351 1.29 15.20 3.61
CA TYR A 351 1.80 16.51 3.97
C TYR A 351 2.16 17.33 2.75
N ALA A 352 1.93 18.63 2.85
CA ALA A 352 2.49 19.64 1.97
C ALA A 352 3.22 20.70 2.79
N HIS A 353 4.21 21.33 2.17
CA HIS A 353 5.09 22.30 2.80
C HIS A 353 5.12 23.57 1.98
N SER A 354 5.19 24.72 2.65
CA SER A 354 5.42 25.96 1.93
C SER A 354 6.89 26.16 1.61
N ILE A 355 7.16 26.90 0.54
CA ILE A 355 8.52 27.29 0.16
C ILE A 355 9.19 28.06 1.30
N ASP A 356 8.51 29.03 1.90
CA ASP A 356 9.03 29.86 3.00
C ASP A 356 9.45 29.02 4.20
N TYR A 357 8.69 27.96 4.52
CA TYR A 357 9.05 27.03 5.58
C TYR A 357 10.38 26.31 5.28
N ILE A 358 10.56 25.84 4.05
CA ILE A 358 11.80 25.18 3.63
C ILE A 358 12.98 26.17 3.61
N GLN A 359 12.77 27.40 3.14
CA GLN A 359 13.80 28.44 3.11
C GLN A 359 14.27 28.82 4.53
N SER A 360 13.33 28.93 5.48
CA SER A 360 13.66 29.15 6.89
C SER A 360 14.50 28.01 7.44
N LEU A 361 14.13 26.74 7.17
CA LEU A 361 14.91 25.59 7.62
C LEU A 361 16.31 25.54 6.99
N ALA A 362 16.42 25.86 5.71
CA ALA A 362 17.73 25.93 5.04
C ALA A 362 18.63 26.95 5.75
N THR A 363 18.10 28.13 6.06
CA THR A 363 18.83 29.17 6.80
C THR A 363 19.21 28.72 8.22
N ASP A 364 18.24 28.20 8.97
CA ASP A 364 18.42 27.78 10.38
C ASP A 364 19.47 26.68 10.55
N PHE A 365 19.60 25.79 9.55
CA PHE A 365 20.51 24.65 9.58
C PHE A 365 21.75 24.79 8.72
N GLY A 366 22.03 25.98 8.16
CA GLY A 366 23.27 26.26 7.43
C GLY A 366 23.33 25.61 6.04
N PHE A 367 22.29 25.79 5.25
CA PHE A 367 22.24 25.39 3.85
C PHE A 367 22.07 26.60 2.92
N ASP A 368 22.80 26.59 1.82
CA ASP A 368 22.56 27.45 0.67
C ASP A 368 21.57 26.77 -0.28
N ILE A 369 20.63 27.54 -0.85
CA ILE A 369 19.67 27.04 -1.83
C ILE A 369 20.27 27.20 -3.23
N GLU A 370 20.84 26.13 -3.77
CA GLU A 370 21.38 26.11 -5.15
C GLU A 370 20.26 26.06 -6.18
N ASN A 371 19.15 25.40 -5.85
CA ASN A 371 18.01 25.30 -6.74
C ASN A 371 16.68 25.12 -6.00
N GLN A 372 15.63 25.71 -6.57
CA GLN A 372 14.25 25.63 -6.11
C GLN A 372 13.32 25.78 -7.33
N ASN A 373 12.81 24.66 -7.86
CA ASN A 373 11.94 24.69 -9.04
C ASN A 373 10.57 24.10 -8.76
N LEU A 374 9.54 24.77 -9.27
CA LEU A 374 8.22 24.20 -9.39
C LEU A 374 8.24 23.10 -10.45
N VAL A 375 7.73 21.92 -10.10
CA VAL A 375 7.74 20.74 -10.95
C VAL A 375 6.43 19.99 -10.84
N ASP A 376 6.06 19.30 -11.93
CA ASP A 376 4.98 18.32 -11.91
C ASP A 376 5.54 16.99 -11.39
N LEU A 377 5.30 16.65 -10.12
CA LEU A 377 5.85 15.43 -9.51
C LEU A 377 5.21 14.17 -10.11
N ARG A 378 3.89 14.20 -10.27
CA ARG A 378 3.07 13.09 -10.79
C ARG A 378 1.73 13.59 -11.33
N LYS A 379 1.04 12.74 -12.08
CA LYS A 379 -0.38 12.91 -12.39
C LYS A 379 -1.24 12.05 -11.47
N GLU A 380 -2.31 12.64 -10.94
CA GLU A 380 -3.32 11.95 -10.16
C GLU A 380 -4.70 12.30 -10.74
N LYS A 381 -5.42 11.31 -11.29
CA LYS A 381 -6.73 11.50 -11.94
C LYS A 381 -6.73 12.62 -13.00
N ASN A 382 -5.70 12.64 -13.86
CA ASN A 382 -5.45 13.67 -14.89
C ASN A 382 -5.17 15.09 -14.36
N LYS A 383 -5.07 15.29 -13.04
CA LYS A 383 -4.59 16.53 -12.44
C LYS A 383 -3.10 16.38 -12.11
N LYS A 384 -2.33 17.42 -12.38
CA LYS A 384 -0.92 17.47 -12.00
C LYS A 384 -0.82 17.77 -10.51
N ILE A 385 0.02 17.03 -9.81
CA ILE A 385 0.40 17.35 -8.44
C ILE A 385 1.64 18.23 -8.53
N GLU A 386 1.44 19.53 -8.29
CA GLU A 386 2.52 20.50 -8.25
C GLU A 386 3.35 20.30 -6.98
N GLY A 387 4.65 20.18 -7.16
CA GLY A 387 5.62 20.13 -6.09
C GLY A 387 6.76 21.10 -6.32
N VAL A 388 7.70 21.08 -5.39
CA VAL A 388 8.95 21.82 -5.50
C VAL A 388 10.09 20.85 -5.34
N LEU A 389 11.06 20.93 -6.25
CA LEU A 389 12.34 20.24 -6.09
C LEU A 389 13.37 21.23 -5.52
N PHE A 390 13.98 20.86 -4.41
CA PHE A 390 15.05 21.62 -3.78
C PHE A 390 16.39 20.93 -3.98
N VAL A 391 17.41 21.73 -4.27
CA VAL A 391 18.82 21.34 -4.18
C VAL A 391 19.47 22.29 -3.18
N LEU A 392 19.78 21.77 -2.01
CA LEU A 392 20.45 22.51 -0.94
C LEU A 392 21.91 22.07 -0.86
N LYS A 393 22.82 23.02 -0.61
CA LYS A 393 24.23 22.76 -0.40
C LYS A 393 24.61 23.11 1.04
N LYS A 394 25.27 22.21 1.73
CA LYS A 394 25.74 22.45 3.11
C LYS A 394 26.77 23.58 3.11
N GLN A 395 26.54 24.63 3.91
CA GLN A 395 27.46 25.75 4.07
C GLN A 395 28.77 25.27 4.69
N GLU A 396 29.87 25.93 4.33
CA GLU A 396 31.08 25.84 5.14
C GLU A 396 30.76 26.44 6.51
N SER A 397 31.03 25.71 7.60
CA SER A 397 31.02 26.31 8.93
C SER A 397 31.92 27.55 8.87
N ARG A 398 31.34 28.74 8.96
CA ARG A 398 32.13 29.96 9.21
C ARG A 398 32.90 29.65 10.48
N GLY A 399 34.22 29.49 10.36
CA GLY A 399 35.07 29.46 11.52
C GLY A 399 34.66 30.65 12.39
N LYS A 400 34.50 30.42 13.68
CA LYS A 400 34.47 31.52 14.65
C LYS A 400 35.76 32.29 14.41
N ASN A 401 35.71 33.34 13.60
CA ASN A 401 36.70 34.38 13.65
C ASN A 401 36.48 35.03 15.01
N GLU A 402 37.35 34.66 15.94
CA GLU A 402 37.65 35.44 17.13
C GLU A 402 37.94 36.87 16.66
N GLU A 403 37.08 37.81 17.07
CA GLU A 403 37.45 39.20 17.30
C GLU A 403 36.93 39.63 18.67
#